data_AF-A0A349EMS8-F1
#
_entry.id   AF-A0A349EMS8-F1
#
_cell.length_a   1.000
_cell.length_b   1.000
_cell.length_c   1.000
_cell.angle_alpha   90.00
_cell.angle_beta   90.00
_cell.angle_gamma   90.00
#
_symmetry.space_group_name_H-M   'P 1'
#
loop_
_entity.id
_entity.type
_entity.pdbx_description
1 polymer ?
#
loop_
_entity_poly.entity_id
_entity_poly.type
_entity_poly.pdbx_seq_one_letter_code
_entity_poly.pdbx_strand_id
1 'polypeptide(L)'
;MEKLKEYVKSVVLALIIAFGIRATIVQAYVIPTGSMIPTIMENDRIMSNKFIYFFSEPEPGDVVVFTPPEAAQTDATRFVKRLIAVEGDWIEIRDGRVYRNSKQLSEPYINQSPDYTIGPVR
;
A
#
# COMPACT_ATOMS: atom_id res chain seq x y z
N MET A 1 33.05 -36.56 -0.62
CA MET A 1 32.91 -35.11 -0.92
C MET A 1 31.67 -34.79 -1.77
N GLU A 2 31.23 -35.67 -2.69
CA GLU A 2 30.06 -35.40 -3.55
C GLU A 2 28.75 -35.21 -2.78
N LYS A 3 28.45 -36.10 -1.82
CA LYS A 3 27.27 -35.97 -0.95
C LYS A 3 27.19 -34.62 -0.23
N LEU A 4 28.34 -34.09 0.21
CA LEU A 4 28.39 -32.78 0.87
C LEU A 4 28.03 -31.64 -0.10
N LYS A 5 28.48 -31.71 -1.36
CA LYS A 5 28.12 -30.71 -2.39
C LYS A 5 26.63 -30.76 -2.73
N GLU A 6 26.02 -31.95 -2.77
CA GLU A 6 24.57 -32.09 -2.97
C GLU A 6 23.76 -31.53 -1.81
N TYR A 7 24.13 -31.84 -0.57
CA TYR A 7 23.46 -31.27 0.61
C TYR A 7 23.57 -29.74 0.64
N VAL A 8 24.75 -29.19 0.36
CA VAL A 8 24.95 -27.73 0.29
C VAL A 8 24.07 -27.12 -0.81
N LYS A 9 23.99 -27.72 -2.00
CA LYS A 9 23.09 -27.24 -3.07
C LYS A 9 21.62 -27.21 -2.64
N SER A 10 21.15 -28.28 -2.00
CA SER A 10 19.75 -28.35 -1.52
C SER A 10 19.47 -27.31 -0.45
N VAL A 11 20.40 -27.11 0.49
CA VAL A 11 20.27 -26.08 1.55
C VAL A 11 20.25 -24.69 0.92
N VAL A 12 21.15 -24.40 -0.02
CA VAL A 12 21.18 -23.10 -0.71
C VAL A 12 19.89 -22.86 -1.48
N LEU A 13 19.38 -23.85 -2.22
CA LEU A 13 18.12 -23.74 -2.94
C LEU A 13 16.93 -23.49 -1.99
N ALA A 14 16.86 -24.23 -0.87
CA ALA A 14 15.82 -24.04 0.13
C ALA A 14 15.87 -22.64 0.74
N LEU A 15 17.06 -22.10 1.03
CA LEU A 15 17.23 -20.74 1.52
C LEU A 15 16.76 -19.71 0.48
N ILE A 16 17.15 -19.85 -0.78
CA ILE A 16 16.72 -18.95 -1.87
C ILE A 16 15.20 -18.94 -1.97
N ILE A 17 14.56 -20.11 -1.96
CA ILE A 17 13.11 -20.22 -2.02
C ILE A 17 12.47 -19.58 -0.77
N ALA A 18 12.98 -19.88 0.43
CA ALA A 18 12.43 -19.35 1.67
C ALA A 18 12.54 -17.80 1.74
N PHE A 19 13.69 -17.24 1.38
CA PHE A 19 13.88 -15.79 1.34
C PHE A 19 13.09 -15.14 0.20
N GLY A 20 13.01 -15.79 -0.97
CA GLY A 20 12.20 -15.33 -2.11
C GLY A 20 10.72 -15.24 -1.75
N ILE A 21 10.15 -16.29 -1.15
CA ILE A 21 8.75 -16.30 -0.69
C ILE A 21 8.51 -15.20 0.35
N ARG A 22 9.38 -15.11 1.36
CA ARG A 22 9.26 -14.11 2.44
C ARG A 22 9.37 -12.67 1.92
N ALA A 23 10.18 -12.44 0.90
CA ALA A 23 10.37 -11.13 0.30
C ALA A 23 9.19 -10.71 -0.59
N THR A 24 8.54 -11.65 -1.28
CA THR A 24 7.72 -11.30 -2.47
C THR A 24 6.22 -11.57 -2.36
N ILE A 25 5.75 -12.54 -1.56
CA ILE A 25 4.40 -13.08 -1.79
C ILE A 25 3.31 -12.37 -0.98
N VAL A 26 3.25 -12.58 0.34
CA VAL A 26 2.18 -12.02 1.18
C VAL A 26 2.70 -11.64 2.56
N GLN A 27 2.34 -10.45 3.03
CA GLN A 27 2.57 -10.04 4.41
C GLN A 27 1.24 -9.73 5.11
N ALA A 28 1.03 -10.36 6.26
CA ALA A 28 -0.10 -10.11 7.13
C ALA A 28 0.17 -8.91 8.06
N TYR A 29 -0.82 -8.05 8.24
CA TYR A 29 -0.78 -6.89 9.12
C TYR A 29 -2.00 -6.86 10.04
N VAL A 30 -1.83 -6.35 11.25
CA VAL A 30 -2.92 -5.96 12.15
C VAL A 30 -3.02 -4.44 12.11
N ILE A 31 -4.21 -3.90 11.90
CA ILE A 31 -4.41 -2.46 11.69
C ILE A 31 -4.68 -1.75 13.02
N PRO A 32 -3.79 -0.85 13.47
CA PRO A 32 -3.92 -0.23 14.79
C PRO A 32 -4.79 1.03 14.81
N THR A 33 -5.18 1.57 13.65
CA THR A 33 -5.81 2.90 13.53
C THR A 33 -7.07 2.87 12.67
N GLY A 34 -8.09 3.63 13.03
CA GLY A 34 -9.34 3.78 12.28
C GLY A 34 -9.29 4.73 11.07
N SER A 35 -8.11 5.13 10.58
CA SER A 35 -8.01 6.11 9.49
C SER A 35 -8.52 5.62 8.12
N MET A 36 -8.81 4.32 8.01
CA MET A 36 -9.33 3.67 6.81
C MET A 36 -10.81 3.28 6.96
N ILE A 37 -11.50 3.72 8.02
CA ILE A 37 -12.94 3.49 8.21
C ILE A 37 -13.71 4.22 7.08
N PRO A 38 -14.72 3.57 6.46
CA PRO A 38 -15.31 2.29 6.82
C PRO A 38 -14.72 1.08 6.07
N THR A 39 -13.69 1.28 5.23
CA THR A 39 -13.11 0.18 4.42
C THR A 39 -12.37 -0.84 5.29
N ILE A 40 -11.62 -0.38 6.30
CA ILE A 40 -10.83 -1.22 7.20
C ILE A 40 -11.04 -0.73 8.63
N MET A 41 -11.39 -1.64 9.52
CA MET A 41 -11.65 -1.38 10.92
C MET A 41 -10.39 -1.55 11.77
N GLU A 42 -10.40 -0.96 12.96
CA GLU A 42 -9.34 -1.19 13.95
C GLU A 42 -9.30 -2.67 14.37
N ASN A 43 -8.08 -3.19 14.51
CA ASN A 43 -7.77 -4.60 14.79
C ASN A 43 -8.07 -5.59 13.65
N ASP A 44 -8.46 -5.11 12.47
CA ASP A 44 -8.57 -5.97 11.30
C ASP A 44 -7.23 -6.60 10.93
N ARG A 45 -7.30 -7.84 10.47
CA ARG A 45 -6.15 -8.60 9.94
C ARG A 45 -6.22 -8.61 8.43
N ILE A 46 -5.31 -7.88 7.78
CA ILE A 46 -5.25 -7.80 6.33
C ILE A 46 -4.03 -8.55 5.79
N MET A 47 -4.15 -9.07 4.58
CA MET A 47 -3.04 -9.64 3.82
C MET A 47 -2.72 -8.73 2.64
N SER A 48 -1.49 -8.24 2.59
CA SER A 48 -0.98 -7.48 1.45
C SER A 48 -0.38 -8.41 0.41
N ASN A 49 -0.68 -8.17 -0.86
CA ASN A 49 -0.01 -8.81 -1.99
C ASN A 49 1.11 -7.88 -2.50
N LYS A 50 2.37 -8.23 -2.23
CA LYS A 50 3.52 -7.46 -2.75
C LYS A 50 3.93 -7.92 -4.14
N PHE A 51 3.53 -9.13 -4.52
CA PHE A 51 3.94 -9.77 -5.76
C PHE A 51 3.40 -9.04 -6.99
N ILE A 52 2.20 -8.47 -6.88
CA ILE A 52 1.55 -7.76 -8.00
C ILE A 52 2.41 -6.60 -8.52
N TYR A 53 3.07 -5.86 -7.63
CA TYR A 53 3.88 -4.69 -7.99
C TYR A 53 5.27 -5.04 -8.59
N PHE A 54 5.59 -6.32 -8.77
CA PHE A 54 6.73 -6.72 -9.61
C PHE A 54 6.38 -6.71 -11.11
N PHE A 55 5.08 -6.72 -11.45
CA PHE A 55 4.60 -6.83 -12.83
C PHE A 55 3.71 -5.67 -13.26
N SER A 56 3.14 -4.93 -12.30
CA SER A 56 2.34 -3.74 -12.55
C SER A 56 2.78 -2.59 -11.66
N GLU A 57 2.49 -1.37 -12.06
CA GLU A 57 2.63 -0.20 -11.20
C GLU A 57 1.42 -0.06 -10.27
N PRO A 58 1.54 0.62 -9.12
CA PRO A 58 0.39 0.97 -8.27
C PRO A 58 -0.60 1.86 -9.02
N GLU A 59 -1.89 1.52 -8.95
CA GLU A 59 -2.93 2.25 -9.65
C GLU A 59 -3.82 3.03 -8.68
N PRO A 60 -4.38 4.17 -9.12
CA PRO A 60 -5.37 4.88 -8.31
C PRO A 60 -6.56 3.98 -7.94
N GLY A 61 -6.87 3.94 -6.65
CA GLY A 61 -7.86 3.05 -6.06
C GLY A 61 -7.23 1.97 -5.18
N ASP A 62 -5.97 1.61 -5.41
CA ASP A 62 -5.28 0.60 -4.60
C ASP A 62 -5.18 1.01 -3.12
N VAL A 63 -5.29 0.03 -2.23
CA VAL A 63 -4.97 0.21 -0.80
C VAL A 63 -3.57 -0.32 -0.57
N VAL A 64 -2.65 0.59 -0.27
CA VAL A 64 -1.22 0.32 -0.20
C VAL A 64 -0.70 0.42 1.22
N VAL A 65 0.29 -0.43 1.53
CA VAL A 65 1.06 -0.38 2.78
C VAL A 65 2.45 0.17 2.48
N PHE A 66 2.82 1.28 3.09
CA PHE A 66 4.11 1.94 2.83
C PHE A 66 4.75 2.45 4.12
N THR A 67 6.06 2.73 4.06
CA THR A 67 6.78 3.37 5.16
C THR A 67 6.44 4.85 5.17
N PRO A 68 6.01 5.44 6.31
CA PRO A 68 5.70 6.86 6.37
C PRO A 68 6.89 7.73 5.97
N PRO A 69 6.68 8.82 5.23
CA PRO A 69 7.74 9.77 4.93
C PRO A 69 8.17 10.51 6.20
N GLU A 70 9.41 10.98 6.27
CA GLU A 70 9.94 11.72 7.43
C GLU A 70 9.08 12.95 7.78
N ALA A 71 8.51 13.61 6.76
CA ALA A 71 7.62 14.76 6.93
C ALA A 71 6.35 14.45 7.75
N ALA A 72 5.96 13.18 7.87
CA ALA A 72 4.81 12.75 8.67
C ALA A 72 5.07 12.84 10.18
N GLN A 73 6.32 12.99 10.62
CA GLN A 73 6.71 13.19 12.04
C GLN A 73 6.00 12.18 12.98
N THR A 74 6.12 10.89 12.68
CA THR A 74 5.44 9.82 13.39
C THR A 74 6.38 8.68 13.71
N ASP A 75 6.18 8.02 14.85
CA ASP A 75 6.87 6.79 15.22
C ASP A 75 6.24 5.54 14.54
N ALA A 76 5.16 5.73 13.79
CA ALA A 76 4.51 4.64 13.06
C ALA A 76 5.47 4.05 12.02
N THR A 77 5.62 2.73 12.04
CA THR A 77 6.52 2.07 11.09
C THR A 77 5.87 1.87 9.73
N ARG A 78 4.55 1.77 9.63
CA ARG A 78 3.80 1.56 8.38
C ARG A 78 2.49 2.33 8.38
N PHE A 79 2.12 2.85 7.21
CA PHE A 79 0.81 3.39 6.91
C PHE A 79 0.04 2.49 5.96
N VAL A 80 -1.27 2.47 6.13
CA VAL A 80 -2.22 1.90 5.17
C VAL A 80 -3.11 3.03 4.68
N LYS A 81 -3.06 3.32 3.39
CA LYS A 81 -3.84 4.39 2.75
C LYS A 81 -4.34 3.95 1.38
N ARG A 82 -5.38 4.63 0.88
CA ARG A 82 -5.84 4.49 -0.51
C ARG A 82 -5.06 5.44 -1.41
N LEU A 83 -4.58 4.92 -2.54
CA LEU A 83 -3.87 5.68 -3.56
C LEU A 83 -4.89 6.46 -4.39
N ILE A 84 -4.82 7.80 -4.37
CA ILE A 84 -5.81 8.65 -5.05
C ILE A 84 -5.29 9.14 -6.42
N ALA A 85 -3.99 9.37 -6.54
CA ALA A 85 -3.30 9.83 -7.73
C ALA A 85 -1.91 9.21 -7.83
N VAL A 86 -1.40 9.12 -9.06
CA VAL A 86 -0.04 8.70 -9.39
C VAL A 86 0.75 9.85 -10.03
N GLU A 87 2.05 9.64 -10.30
CA GLU A 87 2.89 10.64 -10.95
C GLU A 87 2.25 11.15 -12.24
N GLY A 88 2.18 12.48 -12.37
CA GLY A 88 1.59 13.15 -13.53
C GLY A 88 0.12 13.52 -13.39
N ASP A 89 -0.59 12.98 -12.42
CA ASP A 89 -1.96 13.40 -12.10
C ASP A 89 -1.99 14.77 -11.41
N TRP A 90 -3.09 15.49 -11.59
CA TRP A 90 -3.43 16.68 -10.82
C TRP A 90 -4.59 16.38 -9.87
N ILE A 91 -4.47 16.80 -8.62
CA ILE A 91 -5.51 16.71 -7.61
C ILE A 91 -6.00 18.10 -7.22
N GLU A 92 -7.32 18.23 -7.14
CA GLU A 92 -8.01 19.41 -6.61
C GLU A 92 -9.13 18.94 -5.69
N ILE A 93 -9.32 19.62 -4.55
CA ILE A 93 -10.42 19.37 -3.63
C ILE A 93 -11.19 20.66 -3.46
N ARG A 94 -12.46 20.65 -3.87
CA ARG A 94 -13.39 21.78 -3.74
C ARG A 94 -14.82 21.29 -3.53
N ASP A 95 -15.60 22.06 -2.76
CA ASP A 95 -17.00 21.78 -2.47
C ASP A 95 -17.25 20.35 -1.97
N GLY A 96 -16.37 19.85 -1.09
CA GLY A 96 -16.43 18.49 -0.53
C GLY A 96 -16.27 17.38 -1.56
N ARG A 97 -15.59 17.63 -2.68
CA ARG A 97 -15.36 16.65 -3.75
C ARG A 97 -13.90 16.65 -4.18
N VAL A 98 -13.37 15.46 -4.42
CA VAL A 98 -12.04 15.25 -4.99
C VAL A 98 -12.14 15.18 -6.51
N TYR A 99 -11.26 15.91 -7.20
CA TYR A 99 -11.10 15.88 -8.65
C TYR A 99 -9.69 15.40 -8.98
N ARG A 100 -9.60 14.45 -9.91
CA ARG A 100 -8.34 13.97 -10.50
C ARG A 100 -8.33 14.31 -11.98
N ASN A 101 -7.36 15.08 -12.43
CA ASN A 101 -7.27 15.59 -13.81
C ASN A 101 -8.58 16.27 -14.25
N SER A 102 -9.11 17.16 -13.40
CA SER A 102 -10.38 17.89 -13.58
C SER A 102 -11.65 17.03 -13.62
N LYS A 103 -11.54 15.70 -13.53
CA LYS A 103 -12.69 14.80 -13.45
C LYS A 103 -13.00 14.51 -11.99
N GLN A 104 -14.26 14.66 -11.59
CA GLN A 104 -14.69 14.30 -10.24
C GLN A 104 -14.46 12.80 -10.01
N LEU A 105 -13.81 12.46 -8.92
CA LEU A 105 -13.58 11.08 -8.50
C LEU A 105 -14.87 10.51 -7.87
N SER A 106 -15.17 9.25 -8.19
CA SER A 106 -16.24 8.51 -7.50
C SER A 106 -15.65 7.86 -6.26
N GLU A 107 -16.13 8.26 -5.09
CA GLU A 107 -15.58 7.82 -3.81
C GLU A 107 -16.64 7.11 -2.96
N PRO A 108 -17.17 5.94 -3.38
CA PRO A 108 -18.17 5.19 -2.60
C PRO A 108 -17.60 4.63 -1.28
N TYR A 109 -16.28 4.76 -1.08
CA TYR A 109 -15.53 4.25 0.06
C TYR A 109 -15.37 5.26 1.21
N ILE A 110 -15.83 6.51 1.08
CA ILE A 110 -15.75 7.51 2.16
C ILE A 110 -17.05 7.57 2.96
N ASN A 111 -16.95 7.81 4.26
CA ASN A 111 -18.12 8.02 5.12
C ASN A 111 -18.53 9.51 5.19
N GLN A 112 -17.62 10.42 4.87
CA GLN A 112 -17.82 11.86 4.96
C GLN A 112 -17.06 12.56 3.82
N SER A 113 -17.63 13.65 3.31
CA SER A 113 -16.99 14.49 2.31
C SER A 113 -15.85 15.31 2.93
N PRO A 114 -14.77 15.63 2.19
CA PRO A 114 -13.72 16.53 2.66
C PRO A 114 -14.29 17.86 3.16
N ASP A 115 -13.82 18.32 4.32
CA ASP A 115 -14.20 19.60 4.94
C ASP A 115 -13.16 20.71 4.67
N TYR A 116 -12.18 20.44 3.83
CA TYR A 116 -11.10 21.33 3.44
C TYR A 116 -11.00 21.46 1.92
N THR A 117 -10.26 22.49 1.48
CA THR A 117 -10.01 22.77 0.07
C THR A 117 -8.53 22.68 -0.26
N ILE A 118 -8.21 22.08 -1.39
CA ILE A 118 -6.86 22.03 -1.95
C ILE A 118 -6.95 22.53 -3.39
N GLY A 119 -6.18 23.57 -3.73
CA GLY A 119 -6.06 24.04 -5.12
C GLY A 119 -5.40 22.97 -6.01
N PRO A 120 -5.23 23.20 -7.32
CA PRO A 120 -4.57 22.22 -8.18
C PRO A 120 -3.13 21.93 -7.72
N VAL A 121 -2.87 20.69 -7.29
CA VAL A 121 -1.54 20.18 -6.92
C VAL A 121 -1.19 19.00 -7.82
N ARG A 122 0.10 18.85 -8.14
CA ARG A 122 0.67 17.77 -8.94
C ARG A 122 1.59 16.91 -8.09
#